data_AF-A0A7W0WL78-F1
#
_entry.id   AF-A0A7W0WL78-F1
#
_cell.length_a   1.000
_cell.length_b   1.000
_cell.length_c   1.000
_cell.angle_alpha   90.00
_cell.angle_beta   90.00
_cell.angle_gamma   90.00
#
_symmetry.space_group_name_H-M   'P 1'
#
loop_
_entity.id
_entity.type
_entity.pdbx_description
1 polymer ?
#
loop_
_entity_poly.entity_id
_entity_poly.type
_entity_poly.pdbx_seq_one_letter_code
_entity_poly.pdbx_strand_id
1 'polypeptide(L)'
;MIRAFLYLARRSAHNRAARQLRRLRSPRYLVALALGLGYLWVVAVEQRPRTAPASVAGARWLEPLGALGVLTAVLWGWVFGVERRVLAYTPAEVTFLFSGPVSRRGLVQYKLLRNQLLILFNTLLWTLILSRERFGSSQWFRAISIWVLLTTISFHRLGASFVRTSLLEHGRIGLRHRMLSLVLFAGVALGMLWSIREALPGLAIGWASGPAAFLDALAVAAAEPVPRILLAPFRAMVRPLASASVDEWLRAMIPALTLVLLHYIWVVRADTAFEEAAAEASFQRAGQRSESGGSVPARPAHRRLPRLLRLAPAGRPAGAILWKNLLAVVRTRRARTTVVGFAVAAVAAGLLSFDPNGTFSDIAGWLAAMWAAMLLLLGPQWVRNDLRSDLLKLDLLRSYPLRGREVVAAEAAASTLVLTALQLGMLLIAYLAFLGNQGMELSLEGRTIVLVAAGICLPGVNYMGMLIQNGAALLFPAWVHLGAGRPGGVEALGQNMLMIVAYAATLGLALAMPGVLAAGTFVASRGALGGWAAVPAAVTLLVGVVGVAAVALRWLGRVFEQTDAAGAGIVA
;
A
#
# COMPACT_ATOMS: atom_id res chain seq x y z
N MET A 1 10.86 3.08 -36.52
CA MET A 1 10.60 2.40 -35.22
C MET A 1 9.46 3.00 -34.42
N ILE A 2 9.40 4.33 -34.17
CA ILE A 2 8.33 4.96 -33.36
C ILE A 2 6.91 4.58 -33.83
N ARG A 3 6.64 4.61 -35.15
CA ARG A 3 5.35 4.18 -35.72
C ARG A 3 4.98 2.74 -35.37
N ALA A 4 5.95 1.81 -35.38
CA ALA A 4 5.73 0.40 -35.06
C ALA A 4 5.41 0.21 -33.55
N PHE A 5 6.10 0.94 -32.68
CA PHE A 5 5.81 0.92 -31.24
C PHE A 5 4.44 1.53 -30.91
N LEU A 6 4.08 2.63 -31.56
CA LEU A 6 2.74 3.21 -31.43
C LEU A 6 1.66 2.24 -31.93
N TYR A 7 1.89 1.58 -33.07
CA TYR A 7 1.00 0.55 -33.58
C TYR A 7 0.82 -0.59 -32.58
N LEU A 8 1.91 -1.16 -32.06
CA LEU A 8 1.88 -2.26 -31.09
C LEU A 8 1.20 -1.85 -29.78
N ALA A 9 1.51 -0.65 -29.26
CA ALA A 9 0.89 -0.12 -28.05
C ALA A 9 -0.63 0.09 -28.25
N ARG A 10 -1.03 0.69 -29.38
CA ARG A 10 -2.44 0.91 -29.73
C ARG A 10 -3.19 -0.41 -29.91
N ARG A 11 -2.66 -1.37 -30.65
CA ARG A 11 -3.29 -2.68 -30.84
C ARG A 11 -3.37 -3.46 -29.53
N SER A 12 -2.34 -3.40 -28.69
CA SER A 12 -2.37 -4.03 -27.36
C SER A 12 -3.43 -3.40 -26.44
N ALA A 13 -3.56 -2.07 -26.47
CA ALA A 13 -4.59 -1.35 -25.71
C ALA A 13 -6.00 -1.72 -26.22
N HIS A 14 -6.20 -1.69 -27.54
CA HIS A 14 -7.46 -2.08 -28.18
C HIS A 14 -7.84 -3.53 -27.84
N ASN A 15 -6.90 -4.49 -27.97
CA ASN A 15 -7.15 -5.89 -27.66
C ASN A 15 -7.47 -6.10 -26.16
N ARG A 16 -6.84 -5.31 -25.27
CA ARG A 16 -7.17 -5.32 -23.84
C ARG A 16 -8.57 -4.78 -23.57
N ALA A 17 -8.93 -3.64 -24.17
CA ALA A 17 -10.25 -3.04 -24.05
C ALA A 17 -11.34 -3.97 -24.62
N ALA A 18 -11.11 -4.55 -25.80
CA ALA A 18 -12.01 -5.53 -26.40
C ALA A 18 -12.19 -6.76 -25.51
N ARG A 19 -11.11 -7.24 -24.85
CA ARG A 19 -11.19 -8.34 -23.89
C ARG A 19 -11.99 -7.95 -22.64
N GLN A 20 -11.83 -6.73 -22.12
CA GLN A 20 -12.62 -6.21 -20.99
C GLN A 20 -14.11 -6.07 -21.37
N LEU A 21 -14.40 -5.48 -22.53
CA LEU A 21 -15.77 -5.38 -23.06
C LEU A 21 -16.44 -6.76 -23.21
N ARG A 22 -15.71 -7.75 -23.73
CA ARG A 22 -16.22 -9.14 -23.81
C ARG A 22 -16.50 -9.74 -22.44
N ARG A 23 -15.77 -9.36 -21.38
CA ARG A 23 -16.02 -9.81 -20.01
C ARG A 23 -17.33 -9.25 -19.45
N LEU A 24 -17.75 -8.05 -19.86
CA LEU A 24 -19.03 -7.46 -19.46
C LEU A 24 -20.25 -8.30 -19.85
N ARG A 25 -20.10 -9.27 -20.77
CA ARG A 25 -21.14 -10.26 -21.06
C ARG A 25 -21.49 -11.13 -19.85
N SER A 26 -20.58 -11.28 -18.88
CA SER A 26 -20.92 -11.94 -17.63
C SER A 26 -21.38 -10.91 -16.59
N PRO A 27 -22.49 -11.19 -15.88
CA PRO A 27 -23.16 -10.21 -15.00
C PRO A 27 -22.22 -9.68 -13.91
N ARG A 28 -21.26 -10.49 -13.46
CA ARG A 28 -20.27 -10.09 -12.46
C ARG A 28 -19.43 -8.86 -12.84
N TYR A 29 -18.91 -8.79 -14.05
CA TYR A 29 -18.06 -7.67 -14.47
C TYR A 29 -18.91 -6.44 -14.78
N LEU A 30 -20.16 -6.65 -15.23
CA LEU A 30 -21.11 -5.57 -15.44
C LEU A 30 -21.47 -4.89 -14.13
N VAL A 31 -21.86 -5.66 -13.10
CA VAL A 31 -22.18 -5.11 -11.77
C VAL A 31 -20.96 -4.43 -11.14
N ALA A 32 -19.79 -5.06 -11.22
CA ALA A 32 -18.54 -4.45 -10.73
C ALA A 32 -18.22 -3.12 -11.44
N LEU A 33 -18.39 -3.06 -12.76
CA LEU A 33 -18.20 -1.84 -13.53
C LEU A 33 -19.25 -0.78 -13.15
N ALA A 34 -20.52 -1.16 -13.04
CA ALA A 34 -21.61 -0.25 -12.66
C ALA A 34 -21.38 0.37 -11.28
N LEU A 35 -20.97 -0.42 -10.29
CA LEU A 35 -20.61 0.07 -8.96
C LEU A 35 -19.36 0.96 -9.00
N GLY A 36 -18.34 0.59 -9.78
CA GLY A 36 -17.15 1.40 -9.97
C GLY A 36 -17.46 2.76 -10.60
N LEU A 37 -18.29 2.79 -11.66
CA LEU A 37 -18.75 4.01 -12.31
C LEU A 37 -19.69 4.82 -11.42
N GLY A 38 -20.59 4.18 -10.68
CA GLY A 38 -21.48 4.81 -9.71
C GLY A 38 -20.69 5.50 -8.60
N TYR A 39 -19.66 4.84 -8.06
CA TYR A 39 -18.74 5.47 -7.11
C TYR A 39 -18.05 6.70 -7.70
N LEU A 40 -17.52 6.59 -8.92
CA LEU A 40 -16.91 7.74 -9.60
C LEU A 40 -17.93 8.87 -9.84
N TRP A 41 -19.19 8.54 -10.12
CA TRP A 41 -20.27 9.51 -10.29
C TRP A 41 -20.61 10.21 -8.97
N VAL A 42 -20.80 9.48 -7.87
CA VAL A 42 -21.05 10.05 -6.53
C VAL A 42 -19.92 11.01 -6.13
N VAL A 43 -18.67 10.58 -6.30
CA VAL A 43 -17.49 11.40 -6.00
C VAL A 43 -17.42 12.65 -6.90
N ALA A 44 -17.78 12.54 -8.18
CA ALA A 44 -17.67 13.64 -9.13
C ALA A 44 -18.87 14.61 -9.15
N VAL A 45 -20.07 14.16 -8.77
CA VAL A 45 -21.34 14.88 -8.94
C VAL A 45 -21.98 15.24 -7.60
N GLU A 46 -22.14 14.28 -6.70
CA GLU A 46 -22.95 14.43 -5.49
C GLU A 46 -22.21 15.15 -4.36
N GLN A 47 -20.88 15.08 -4.34
CA GLN A 47 -20.02 15.76 -3.37
C GLN A 47 -19.53 17.15 -3.83
N ARG A 48 -20.22 17.79 -4.80
CA ARG A 48 -19.95 19.18 -5.20
C ARG A 48 -20.51 20.12 -4.13
N PRO A 49 -19.70 20.96 -3.46
CA PRO A 49 -20.23 21.93 -2.50
C PRO A 49 -21.24 22.85 -3.20
N ARG A 50 -22.49 22.91 -2.71
CA ARG A 50 -23.52 23.83 -3.22
C ARG A 50 -23.19 25.30 -2.90
N THR A 51 -22.34 25.53 -1.91
CA THR A 51 -21.74 26.82 -1.55
C THR A 51 -20.28 26.55 -1.14
N ALA A 52 -19.32 27.12 -1.86
CA ALA A 52 -17.90 27.05 -1.46
C ALA A 52 -17.49 28.39 -0.85
N PRO A 53 -16.80 28.40 0.32
CA PRO A 53 -16.06 29.58 0.77
C PRO A 53 -14.97 29.95 -0.25
N ALA A 54 -14.43 31.17 -0.15
CA ALA A 54 -13.44 31.74 -1.05
C ALA A 54 -12.41 30.72 -1.59
N SER A 55 -12.11 30.81 -2.89
CA SER A 55 -11.29 29.88 -3.66
C SER A 55 -10.08 29.31 -2.92
N VAL A 56 -10.03 27.97 -2.78
CA VAL A 56 -8.84 27.21 -2.32
C VAL A 56 -7.60 27.50 -3.17
N ALA A 57 -7.77 28.03 -4.40
CA ALA A 57 -6.68 28.50 -5.25
C ALA A 57 -5.83 29.63 -4.61
N GLY A 58 -6.33 30.33 -3.58
CA GLY A 58 -5.56 31.31 -2.80
C GLY A 58 -4.95 30.76 -1.50
N ALA A 59 -5.13 29.47 -1.20
CA ALA A 59 -4.66 28.85 0.02
C ALA A 59 -3.13 28.71 0.03
N ARG A 60 -2.46 29.55 0.82
CA ARG A 60 -0.98 29.60 0.95
C ARG A 60 -0.35 28.25 1.33
N TRP A 61 -1.12 27.35 1.92
CA TRP A 61 -0.69 26.03 2.36
C TRP A 61 -0.72 24.94 1.27
N LEU A 62 -1.39 25.16 0.13
CA LEU A 62 -1.59 24.10 -0.87
C LEU A 62 -0.28 23.66 -1.54
N GLU A 63 0.49 24.61 -2.05
CA GLU A 63 1.78 24.36 -2.69
C GLU A 63 2.78 23.66 -1.75
N PRO A 64 3.04 24.15 -0.51
CA PRO A 64 3.95 23.47 0.40
C PRO A 64 3.45 22.10 0.83
N LEU A 65 2.16 21.93 1.09
CA LEU A 65 1.60 20.62 1.46
C LEU A 65 1.73 19.61 0.31
N GLY A 66 1.42 20.03 -0.92
CA GLY A 66 1.61 19.20 -2.10
C GLY A 66 3.08 18.84 -2.31
N ALA A 67 4.00 19.80 -2.15
CA ALA A 67 5.43 19.57 -2.28
C ALA A 67 5.95 18.55 -1.26
N LEU A 68 5.50 18.64 0.00
CA LEU A 68 5.78 17.66 1.04
C LEU A 68 5.21 16.28 0.69
N GLY A 69 4.01 16.22 0.09
CA GLY A 69 3.42 14.98 -0.42
C GLY A 69 4.29 14.32 -1.49
N VAL A 70 4.79 15.08 -2.47
CA VAL A 70 5.67 14.56 -3.53
C VAL A 70 7.03 14.13 -2.96
N LEU A 71 7.61 14.92 -2.04
CA LEU A 71 8.85 14.56 -1.33
C LEU A 71 8.68 13.23 -0.59
N THR A 72 7.59 13.08 0.15
CA THR A 72 7.27 11.85 0.89
C THR A 72 7.13 10.66 -0.06
N ALA A 73 6.45 10.83 -1.19
CA ALA A 73 6.33 9.77 -2.20
C ALA A 73 7.69 9.33 -2.79
N VAL A 74 8.61 10.29 -3.00
CA VAL A 74 9.97 10.03 -3.45
C VAL A 74 10.77 9.29 -2.39
N LEU A 75 10.81 9.79 -1.15
CA LEU A 75 11.52 9.17 -0.03
C LEU A 75 11.01 7.74 0.24
N TRP A 76 9.69 7.54 0.21
CA TRP A 76 9.07 6.23 0.34
C TRP A 76 9.57 5.24 -0.72
N GLY A 77 9.73 5.69 -1.96
CA GLY A 77 10.26 4.89 -3.06
C GLY A 77 11.70 4.41 -2.82
N TRP A 78 12.53 5.22 -2.18
CA TRP A 78 13.91 4.89 -1.82
C TRP A 78 13.99 3.94 -0.62
N VAL A 79 13.23 4.20 0.45
CA VAL A 79 13.26 3.42 1.70
C VAL A 79 12.71 2.00 1.50
N PHE A 80 11.50 1.89 0.94
CA PHE A 80 10.81 0.60 0.83
C PHE A 80 11.08 -0.13 -0.50
N GLY A 81 11.67 0.57 -1.46
CA GLY A 81 11.99 0.05 -2.78
C GLY A 81 10.78 -0.13 -3.68
N VAL A 82 10.89 0.33 -4.93
CA VAL A 82 9.85 0.15 -5.95
C VAL A 82 9.94 -1.23 -6.59
N GLU A 83 8.78 -1.84 -6.89
CA GLU A 83 8.72 -3.13 -7.61
C GLU A 83 9.37 -3.01 -8.99
N ARG A 84 10.31 -3.92 -9.30
CA ARG A 84 11.02 -4.06 -10.60
C ARG A 84 10.10 -4.31 -11.81
N ARG A 85 8.77 -4.35 -11.62
CA ARG A 85 7.79 -4.82 -12.61
C ARG A 85 7.58 -3.85 -13.78
N VAL A 86 7.91 -2.56 -13.63
CA VAL A 86 7.63 -1.53 -14.65
C VAL A 86 8.40 -1.78 -15.96
N LEU A 87 9.55 -2.44 -15.90
CA LEU A 87 10.36 -2.78 -17.09
C LEU A 87 10.26 -4.23 -17.52
N ALA A 88 9.54 -5.03 -16.75
CA ALA A 88 9.59 -6.46 -16.94
C ALA A 88 8.73 -6.86 -18.16
N TYR A 89 9.37 -7.42 -19.17
CA TYR A 89 8.74 -7.85 -20.42
C TYR A 89 7.86 -9.08 -20.20
N THR A 90 6.80 -9.20 -20.99
CA THR A 90 6.05 -10.45 -21.10
C THR A 90 6.86 -11.46 -21.93
N PRO A 91 6.62 -12.77 -21.79
CA PRO A 91 7.35 -13.77 -22.58
C PRO A 91 7.27 -13.49 -24.09
N ALA A 92 6.07 -13.16 -24.59
CA ALA A 92 5.88 -12.78 -25.98
C ALA A 92 6.72 -11.55 -26.37
N GLU A 93 6.77 -10.52 -25.53
CA GLU A 93 7.61 -9.35 -25.82
C GLU A 93 9.10 -9.69 -25.83
N VAL A 94 9.57 -10.60 -24.96
CA VAL A 94 10.97 -11.07 -25.00
C VAL A 94 11.21 -11.81 -26.31
N THR A 95 10.41 -12.82 -26.61
CA THR A 95 10.56 -13.64 -27.82
C THR A 95 10.55 -12.82 -29.11
N PHE A 96 9.66 -11.82 -29.23
CA PHE A 96 9.51 -11.05 -30.47
C PHE A 96 10.34 -9.76 -30.52
N LEU A 97 10.56 -9.07 -29.40
CA LEU A 97 11.28 -7.78 -29.41
C LEU A 97 12.79 -7.93 -29.20
N PHE A 98 13.25 -8.96 -28.49
CA PHE A 98 14.69 -9.16 -28.25
C PHE A 98 15.36 -9.90 -29.41
N SER A 99 14.59 -10.70 -30.17
CA SER A 99 15.07 -11.32 -31.41
C SER A 99 14.99 -10.40 -32.63
N GLY A 100 14.20 -9.32 -32.54
CA GLY A 100 14.04 -8.35 -33.62
C GLY A 100 15.16 -7.31 -33.68
N PRO A 101 15.27 -6.54 -34.80
CA PRO A 101 16.28 -5.50 -34.99
C PRO A 101 15.92 -4.22 -34.20
N VAL A 102 15.76 -4.33 -32.89
CA VAL A 102 15.37 -3.23 -32.00
C VAL A 102 16.53 -2.89 -31.07
N SER A 103 16.96 -1.64 -31.08
CA SER A 103 18.01 -1.19 -30.17
C SER A 103 17.55 -1.19 -28.71
N ARG A 104 18.50 -1.30 -27.78
CA ARG A 104 18.27 -1.27 -26.32
C ARG A 104 17.44 -0.06 -25.89
N ARG A 105 17.83 1.13 -26.38
CA ARG A 105 17.10 2.38 -26.15
C ARG A 105 15.68 2.32 -26.71
N GLY A 106 15.47 1.66 -27.84
CA GLY A 106 14.16 1.40 -28.41
C GLY A 106 13.27 0.54 -27.49
N LEU A 107 13.82 -0.50 -26.88
CA LEU A 107 13.10 -1.34 -25.92
C LEU A 107 12.65 -0.55 -24.68
N VAL A 108 13.53 0.30 -24.13
CA VAL A 108 13.22 1.20 -23.00
C VAL A 108 12.13 2.18 -23.41
N GLN A 109 12.28 2.88 -24.54
CA GLN A 109 11.30 3.83 -25.04
C GLN A 109 9.93 3.20 -25.28
N TYR A 110 9.88 1.98 -25.81
CA TYR A 110 8.64 1.23 -25.96
C TYR A 110 7.96 0.99 -24.61
N LYS A 111 8.72 0.62 -23.56
CA LYS A 111 8.16 0.42 -22.22
C LYS A 111 7.69 1.71 -21.58
N LEU A 112 8.45 2.79 -21.71
CA LEU A 112 8.05 4.11 -21.23
C LEU A 112 6.76 4.56 -21.92
N LEU A 113 6.65 4.39 -23.25
CA LEU A 113 5.44 4.68 -24.02
C LEU A 113 4.25 3.83 -23.56
N ARG A 114 4.43 2.52 -23.38
CA ARG A 114 3.36 1.64 -22.89
C ARG A 114 2.91 2.02 -21.48
N ASN A 115 3.83 2.47 -20.63
CA ASN A 115 3.54 2.94 -19.27
C ASN A 115 2.75 4.26 -19.28
N GLN A 116 2.93 5.12 -20.29
CA GLN A 116 2.13 6.35 -20.43
C GLN A 116 0.63 6.08 -20.52
N LEU A 117 0.18 4.96 -21.10
CA LEU A 117 -1.24 4.62 -21.14
C LEU A 117 -1.84 4.44 -19.75
N LEU A 118 -1.09 3.83 -18.82
CA LEU A 118 -1.51 3.68 -17.43
C LEU A 118 -1.48 5.03 -16.69
N ILE A 119 -0.45 5.85 -16.96
CA ILE A 119 -0.33 7.18 -16.37
C ILE A 119 -1.48 8.07 -16.82
N LEU A 120 -1.81 8.12 -18.12
CA LEU A 120 -2.93 8.91 -18.66
C LEU A 120 -4.27 8.48 -18.07
N PHE A 121 -4.47 7.17 -17.89
CA PHE A 121 -5.66 6.67 -17.19
C PHE A 121 -5.70 7.16 -15.73
N ASN A 122 -4.58 7.09 -15.00
CA ASN A 122 -4.50 7.63 -13.64
C ASN A 122 -4.69 9.15 -13.62
N THR A 123 -4.17 9.87 -14.60
CA THR A 123 -4.39 11.31 -14.76
C THR A 123 -5.87 11.63 -14.88
N LEU A 124 -6.60 10.90 -15.73
CA LEU A 124 -8.04 11.09 -15.89
C LEU A 124 -8.78 10.87 -14.56
N LEU A 125 -8.45 9.77 -13.87
CA LEU A 125 -9.03 9.43 -12.57
C LEU A 125 -8.76 10.53 -11.53
N TRP A 126 -7.50 10.96 -11.38
CA TRP A 126 -7.14 12.02 -10.43
C TRP A 126 -7.73 13.38 -10.80
N THR A 127 -7.85 13.70 -12.10
CA THR A 127 -8.50 14.93 -12.56
C THR A 127 -9.98 14.95 -12.20
N LEU A 128 -10.65 13.78 -12.25
CA LEU A 128 -12.04 13.61 -11.85
C LEU A 128 -12.19 13.71 -10.32
N ILE A 129 -11.31 13.07 -9.55
CA ILE A 129 -11.33 13.13 -8.07
C ILE A 129 -11.02 14.55 -7.56
N LEU A 130 -10.03 15.22 -8.16
CA LEU A 130 -9.63 16.59 -7.83
C LEU A 130 -10.52 17.65 -8.50
N SER A 131 -11.56 17.25 -9.23
CA SER A 131 -12.51 18.20 -9.82
C SER A 131 -13.31 18.99 -8.77
N ARG A 132 -13.31 18.50 -7.53
CA ARG A 132 -13.92 19.07 -6.33
C ARG A 132 -13.37 20.44 -5.97
N GLU A 133 -12.06 20.62 -6.16
CA GLU A 133 -11.34 21.81 -5.77
C GLU A 133 -10.99 22.57 -7.06
N ARG A 134 -11.44 23.82 -7.17
CA ARG A 134 -11.19 24.68 -8.34
C ARG A 134 -9.70 25.08 -8.37
N PHE A 135 -8.86 24.10 -8.68
CA PHE A 135 -7.44 24.26 -8.95
C PHE A 135 -7.27 24.75 -10.38
N GLY A 136 -6.95 26.04 -10.51
CA GLY A 136 -6.72 26.72 -11.78
C GLY A 136 -7.95 26.93 -12.66
N SER A 137 -7.71 27.58 -13.80
CA SER A 137 -8.75 28.13 -14.68
C SER A 137 -9.41 27.09 -15.60
N SER A 138 -8.77 25.94 -15.86
CA SER A 138 -9.29 24.93 -16.80
C SER A 138 -9.00 23.49 -16.37
N GLN A 139 -9.99 22.60 -16.57
CA GLN A 139 -9.88 21.16 -16.32
C GLN A 139 -8.77 20.49 -17.14
N TRP A 140 -8.52 21.00 -18.35
CA TRP A 140 -7.47 20.49 -19.24
C TRP A 140 -6.07 20.81 -18.73
N PHE A 141 -5.83 22.04 -18.23
CA PHE A 141 -4.55 22.42 -17.63
C PHE A 141 -4.25 21.58 -16.40
N ARG A 142 -5.25 21.33 -15.55
CA ARG A 142 -5.13 20.41 -14.42
C ARG A 142 -4.75 18.99 -14.86
N ALA A 143 -5.40 18.45 -15.88
CA ALA A 143 -5.08 17.12 -16.40
C ALA A 143 -3.62 17.06 -16.89
N ILE A 144 -3.16 18.07 -17.62
CA ILE A 144 -1.76 18.14 -18.10
C ILE A 144 -0.80 18.24 -16.92
N SER A 145 -1.07 19.08 -15.92
CA SER A 145 -0.25 19.21 -14.70
C SER A 145 -0.13 17.88 -13.95
N ILE A 146 -1.24 17.17 -13.75
CA ILE A 146 -1.26 15.85 -13.09
C ILE A 146 -0.49 14.83 -13.93
N TRP A 147 -0.65 14.84 -15.25
CA TRP A 147 0.10 13.94 -16.14
C TRP A 147 1.61 14.16 -16.06
N VAL A 148 2.05 15.42 -16.05
CA VAL A 148 3.47 15.79 -15.87
C VAL A 148 3.99 15.30 -14.52
N LEU A 149 3.26 15.58 -13.43
CA LEU A 149 3.61 15.12 -12.08
C LEU A 149 3.74 13.59 -11.98
N LEU A 150 2.73 12.85 -12.43
CA LEU A 150 2.72 11.39 -12.37
C LEU A 150 3.79 10.77 -13.28
N THR A 151 4.08 11.39 -14.42
CA THR A 151 5.17 10.98 -15.31
C THR A 151 6.52 11.15 -14.64
N THR A 152 6.79 12.30 -14.01
CA THR A 152 8.04 12.53 -13.27
C THR A 152 8.21 11.51 -12.15
N ILE A 153 7.16 11.27 -11.34
CA ILE A 153 7.20 10.26 -10.27
C ILE A 153 7.49 8.87 -10.85
N SER A 154 6.86 8.52 -11.98
CA SER A 154 7.08 7.23 -12.63
C SER A 154 8.53 7.05 -13.11
N PHE A 155 9.09 8.06 -13.76
CA PHE A 155 10.48 8.03 -14.23
C PHE A 155 11.48 8.04 -13.08
N HIS A 156 11.21 8.82 -12.01
CA HIS A 156 12.02 8.82 -10.82
C HIS A 156 12.10 7.43 -10.18
N ARG A 157 10.94 6.77 -10.02
CA ARG A 157 10.87 5.42 -9.47
C ARG A 157 11.64 4.39 -10.31
N LEU A 158 11.64 4.55 -11.64
CA LEU A 158 12.44 3.73 -12.56
C LEU A 158 13.94 3.98 -12.37
N GLY A 159 14.38 5.23 -12.46
CA GLY A 159 15.79 5.60 -12.29
C GLY A 159 16.35 5.19 -10.93
N ALA A 160 15.61 5.43 -9.84
CA ALA A 160 15.98 5.01 -8.49
C ALA A 160 16.17 3.49 -8.38
N SER A 161 15.34 2.71 -9.08
CA SER A 161 15.44 1.25 -9.09
C SER A 161 16.73 0.75 -9.77
N PHE A 162 17.21 1.44 -10.81
CA PHE A 162 18.48 1.14 -11.46
C PHE A 162 19.66 1.46 -10.56
N VAL A 163 19.68 2.64 -9.94
CA VAL A 163 20.75 3.04 -9.02
C VAL A 163 20.86 2.06 -7.87
N ARG A 164 19.73 1.67 -7.28
CA ARG A 164 19.70 0.71 -6.18
C ARG A 164 20.20 -0.68 -6.60
N THR A 165 19.88 -1.12 -7.82
CA THR A 165 20.34 -2.42 -8.33
C THR A 165 21.85 -2.41 -8.57
N SER A 166 22.35 -1.36 -9.23
CA SER A 166 23.78 -1.11 -9.42
C SER A 166 24.56 -1.07 -8.10
N LEU A 167 24.05 -0.38 -7.06
CA LEU A 167 24.69 -0.33 -5.73
C LEU A 167 24.74 -1.70 -5.03
N LEU A 168 23.72 -2.54 -5.23
CA LEU A 168 23.68 -3.88 -4.63
C LEU A 168 24.65 -4.85 -5.31
N GLU A 169 24.86 -4.71 -6.62
CA GLU A 169 25.72 -5.60 -7.42
C GLU A 169 27.20 -5.17 -7.39
N HIS A 170 27.48 -3.86 -7.40
CA HIS A 170 28.85 -3.32 -7.54
C HIS A 170 29.49 -2.86 -6.21
N GLY A 171 28.78 -3.01 -5.09
CA GLY A 171 29.30 -2.83 -3.72
C GLY A 171 30.13 -1.55 -3.50
N ARG A 172 31.39 -1.72 -3.06
CA ARG A 172 32.32 -0.62 -2.71
C ARG A 172 32.71 0.27 -3.90
N ILE A 173 32.79 -0.30 -5.10
CA ILE A 173 33.14 0.45 -6.32
C ILE A 173 31.95 1.34 -6.73
N GLY A 174 30.73 0.83 -6.62
CA GLY A 174 29.50 1.60 -6.83
C GLY A 174 29.32 2.74 -5.81
N LEU A 175 29.79 2.56 -4.57
CA LEU A 175 29.74 3.57 -3.52
C LEU A 175 30.69 4.75 -3.80
N ARG A 176 31.94 4.48 -4.22
CA ARG A 176 32.93 5.52 -4.53
C ARG A 176 32.48 6.43 -5.69
N HIS A 177 31.94 5.84 -6.75
CA HIS A 177 31.45 6.60 -7.91
C HIS A 177 30.20 7.43 -7.62
N ARG A 178 29.52 7.19 -6.48
CA ARG A 178 28.26 7.87 -6.10
C ARG A 178 28.36 8.62 -4.77
N MET A 179 29.57 8.78 -4.23
CA MET A 179 29.80 9.42 -2.92
C MET A 179 29.27 10.84 -2.89
N LEU A 180 29.49 11.63 -3.95
CA LEU A 180 28.97 12.99 -4.07
C LEU A 180 27.43 13.02 -3.97
N SER A 181 26.73 12.12 -4.66
CA SER A 181 25.27 12.03 -4.60
C SER A 181 24.76 11.60 -3.22
N LEU A 182 25.49 10.72 -2.53
CA LEU A 182 25.15 10.27 -1.18
C LEU A 182 25.38 11.36 -0.13
N VAL A 183 26.47 12.12 -0.25
CA VAL A 183 26.75 13.29 0.60
C VAL A 183 25.70 14.37 0.38
N LEU A 184 25.34 14.66 -0.88
CA LEU A 184 24.28 15.61 -1.19
C LEU A 184 22.94 15.16 -0.59
N PHE A 185 22.60 13.88 -0.72
CA PHE A 185 21.38 13.32 -0.13
C PHE A 185 21.39 13.42 1.40
N ALA A 186 22.51 13.11 2.05
CA ALA A 186 22.68 13.26 3.49
C ALA A 186 22.55 14.73 3.93
N GLY A 187 23.16 15.66 3.19
CA GLY A 187 23.05 17.10 3.45
C GLY A 187 21.61 17.61 3.33
N VAL A 188 20.88 17.20 2.29
CA VAL A 188 19.44 17.49 2.12
C VAL A 188 18.63 16.93 3.28
N ALA A 189 18.88 15.69 3.69
CA ALA A 189 18.18 15.05 4.80
C ALA A 189 18.45 15.77 6.12
N LEU A 190 19.70 16.12 6.43
CA LEU A 190 20.09 16.85 7.63
C LEU A 190 19.52 18.27 7.64
N GLY A 191 19.57 18.99 6.50
CA GLY A 191 18.97 20.32 6.38
C GLY A 191 17.45 20.29 6.56
N MET A 192 16.78 19.26 6.05
CA MET A 192 15.35 19.08 6.27
C MET A 192 15.03 18.77 7.74
N LEU A 193 15.80 17.90 8.38
CA LEU A 193 15.66 17.59 9.81
C LEU A 193 15.87 18.82 10.68
N TRP A 194 16.88 19.63 10.37
CA TRP A 194 17.15 20.89 11.05
C TRP A 194 15.97 21.85 10.94
N SER A 195 15.47 22.06 9.71
CA SER A 195 14.35 22.98 9.52
C SER A 195 13.05 22.49 10.12
N ILE A 196 12.79 21.17 10.09
CA ILE A 196 11.66 20.57 10.79
C ILE A 196 11.75 20.86 12.29
N ARG A 197 12.94 20.73 12.88
CA ARG A 197 13.19 21.06 14.30
C ARG A 197 12.91 22.53 14.62
N GLU A 198 13.30 23.44 13.74
CA GLU A 198 13.11 24.88 13.94
C GLU A 198 11.64 25.31 13.80
N ALA A 199 10.91 24.71 12.86
CA ALA A 199 9.49 24.98 12.62
C ALA A 199 8.54 24.44 13.71
N LEU A 200 9.04 23.56 14.57
CA LEU A 200 8.25 22.83 15.56
C LEU A 200 7.37 23.70 16.47
N PRO A 201 7.90 24.75 17.13
CA PRO A 201 7.09 25.50 18.09
C PRO A 201 5.90 26.17 17.40
N GLY A 202 6.10 26.68 16.18
CA GLY A 202 5.01 27.27 15.38
C GLY A 202 3.97 26.23 14.96
N LEU A 203 4.40 25.04 14.54
CA LEU A 203 3.50 23.94 14.20
C LEU A 203 2.69 23.45 15.40
N ALA A 204 3.29 23.42 16.59
CA ALA A 204 2.65 23.05 17.85
C ALA A 204 1.48 23.99 18.19
N ILE A 205 1.75 25.30 18.16
CA ILE A 205 0.76 26.34 18.43
C ILE A 205 -0.39 26.26 17.42
N GLY A 206 -0.04 26.08 16.14
CA GLY A 206 -1.02 25.89 15.07
C GLY A 206 -1.89 24.66 15.28
N TRP A 207 -1.29 23.52 15.67
CA TRP A 207 -2.02 22.28 15.96
C TRP A 207 -3.03 22.44 17.10
N ALA A 208 -2.61 23.06 18.21
CA ALA A 208 -3.49 23.31 19.36
C ALA A 208 -4.66 24.26 19.03
N SER A 209 -4.44 25.18 18.09
CA SER A 209 -5.43 26.17 17.65
C SER A 209 -6.37 25.66 16.54
N GLY A 210 -6.15 24.42 16.08
CA GLY A 210 -7.00 23.72 15.12
C GLY A 210 -6.44 23.64 13.69
N PRO A 211 -7.13 22.92 12.79
CA PRO A 211 -6.56 22.50 11.50
C PRO A 211 -6.12 23.65 10.59
N ALA A 212 -6.85 24.77 10.56
CA ALA A 212 -6.52 25.91 9.72
C ALA A 212 -5.22 26.60 10.18
N ALA A 213 -5.07 26.83 11.49
CA ALA A 213 -3.89 27.43 12.08
C ALA A 213 -2.65 26.53 11.90
N PHE A 214 -2.81 25.21 11.97
CA PHE A 214 -1.75 24.26 11.64
C PHE A 214 -1.28 24.37 10.18
N LEU A 215 -2.22 24.44 9.23
CA LEU A 215 -1.90 24.57 7.81
C LEU A 215 -1.19 25.89 7.50
N ASP A 216 -1.60 26.99 8.15
CA ASP A 216 -0.91 28.28 8.02
C ASP A 216 0.50 28.25 8.63
N ALA A 217 0.66 27.66 9.83
CA ALA A 217 1.97 27.46 10.44
C ALA A 217 2.90 26.61 9.54
N LEU A 218 2.36 25.58 8.89
CA LEU A 218 3.08 24.76 7.91
C LEU A 218 3.49 25.57 6.68
N ALA A 219 2.62 26.46 6.20
CA ALA A 219 2.92 27.33 5.07
C ALA A 219 4.07 28.30 5.40
N VAL A 220 4.07 28.87 6.60
CA VAL A 220 5.14 29.75 7.11
C VAL A 220 6.45 28.96 7.23
N ALA A 221 6.44 27.81 7.89
CA ALA A 221 7.62 26.96 8.04
C ALA A 221 8.23 26.56 6.68
N ALA A 222 7.39 26.22 5.70
CA ALA A 222 7.88 25.87 4.38
C ALA A 222 8.40 27.07 3.58
N ALA A 223 8.06 28.31 3.96
CA ALA A 223 8.54 29.53 3.30
C ALA A 223 9.96 29.92 3.75
N GLU A 224 10.46 29.36 4.85
CA GLU A 224 11.83 29.59 5.35
C GLU A 224 12.91 29.26 4.29
N PRO A 225 14.09 29.92 4.32
CA PRO A 225 15.11 29.81 3.27
C PRO A 225 15.52 28.37 2.96
N VAL A 226 15.76 27.56 3.99
CA VAL A 226 16.22 26.17 3.85
C VAL A 226 15.12 25.27 3.23
N PRO A 227 13.91 25.14 3.80
CA PRO A 227 12.80 24.44 3.16
C PRO A 227 12.48 24.95 1.77
N ARG A 228 12.55 26.26 1.54
CA ARG A 228 12.25 26.83 0.23
C ARG A 228 13.18 26.30 -0.86
N ILE A 229 14.47 26.17 -0.54
CA ILE A 229 15.47 25.61 -1.47
C ILE A 229 15.28 24.09 -1.60
N LEU A 230 15.16 23.38 -0.48
CA LEU A 230 15.06 21.92 -0.47
C LEU A 230 13.76 21.41 -1.13
N LEU A 231 12.65 22.14 -0.95
CA LEU A 231 11.35 21.82 -1.53
C LEU A 231 11.19 22.35 -2.96
N ALA A 232 12.10 23.19 -3.47
CA ALA A 232 12.00 23.81 -4.80
C ALA A 232 11.67 22.82 -5.95
N PRO A 233 12.35 21.67 -6.12
CA PRO A 233 12.01 20.74 -7.21
C PRO A 233 10.62 20.10 -7.04
N PHE A 234 10.15 19.94 -5.81
CA PHE A 234 8.84 19.38 -5.51
C PHE A 234 7.74 20.44 -5.70
N ARG A 235 8.00 21.68 -5.30
CA ARG A 235 7.16 22.84 -5.57
C ARG A 235 6.98 23.07 -7.07
N ALA A 236 8.06 22.97 -7.85
CA ALA A 236 7.99 23.07 -9.31
C ALA A 236 7.03 22.05 -9.94
N MET A 237 6.86 20.86 -9.35
CA MET A 237 5.90 19.84 -9.82
C MET A 237 4.45 20.15 -9.44
N VAL A 238 4.23 20.85 -8.33
CA VAL A 238 2.89 21.09 -7.76
C VAL A 238 2.34 22.44 -8.20
N ARG A 239 3.20 23.44 -8.41
CA ARG A 239 2.81 24.80 -8.79
C ARG A 239 1.91 24.90 -10.03
N PRO A 240 2.10 24.09 -11.11
CA PRO A 240 1.16 24.07 -12.23
C PRO A 240 -0.25 23.55 -11.88
N LEU A 241 -0.42 22.86 -10.75
CA LEU A 241 -1.74 22.48 -10.25
C LEU A 241 -2.38 23.63 -9.47
N ALA A 242 -1.58 24.48 -8.82
CA ALA A 242 -2.04 25.58 -7.99
C ALA A 242 -2.27 26.91 -8.75
N SER A 243 -1.77 27.03 -9.99
CA SER A 243 -1.80 28.27 -10.77
C SER A 243 -3.23 28.76 -11.06
N ALA A 244 -3.51 30.05 -10.82
CA ALA A 244 -4.84 30.62 -11.01
C ALA A 244 -5.11 31.08 -12.45
N SER A 245 -4.06 31.44 -13.20
CA SER A 245 -4.14 31.95 -14.58
C SER A 245 -3.36 31.11 -15.58
N VAL A 246 -3.66 31.28 -16.87
CA VAL A 246 -2.96 30.58 -17.96
C VAL A 246 -1.49 30.98 -18.05
N ASP A 247 -1.18 32.26 -17.88
CA ASP A 247 0.20 32.75 -17.93
C ASP A 247 1.03 32.25 -16.76
N GLU A 248 0.42 32.20 -15.57
CA GLU A 248 1.07 31.60 -14.39
C GLU A 248 1.29 30.10 -14.60
N TRP A 249 0.30 29.40 -15.16
CA TRP A 249 0.41 27.99 -15.49
C TRP A 249 1.54 27.72 -16.48
N LEU A 250 1.65 28.50 -17.56
CA LEU A 250 2.71 28.37 -18.56
C LEU A 250 4.10 28.54 -17.93
N ARG A 251 4.29 29.58 -17.11
CA ARG A 251 5.56 29.81 -16.40
C ARG A 251 5.89 28.70 -15.41
N ALA A 252 4.89 28.19 -14.68
CA ALA A 252 5.06 27.08 -13.74
C ALA A 252 5.36 25.76 -14.47
N MET A 253 4.84 25.58 -15.69
CA MET A 253 5.00 24.35 -16.45
C MET A 253 6.42 24.18 -17.01
N ILE A 254 7.15 25.28 -17.28
CA ILE A 254 8.53 25.23 -17.78
C ILE A 254 9.45 24.41 -16.85
N PRO A 255 9.64 24.75 -15.57
CA PRO A 255 10.50 23.95 -14.68
C PRO A 255 9.96 22.53 -14.48
N ALA A 256 8.64 22.34 -14.55
CA ALA A 256 8.04 21.02 -14.44
C ALA A 256 8.43 20.10 -15.61
N LEU A 257 8.32 20.60 -16.85
CA LEU A 257 8.73 19.87 -18.04
C LEU A 257 10.25 19.66 -18.09
N THR A 258 11.04 20.62 -17.61
CA THR A 258 12.50 20.44 -17.45
C THR A 258 12.79 19.25 -16.55
N LEU A 259 12.10 19.12 -15.40
CA LEU A 259 12.27 17.99 -14.50
C LEU A 259 11.84 16.66 -15.14
N VAL A 260 10.76 16.61 -15.91
CA VAL A 260 10.38 15.42 -16.69
C VAL A 260 11.50 15.03 -17.66
N LEU A 261 12.03 16.01 -18.41
CA LEU A 261 13.08 15.79 -19.40
C LEU A 261 14.37 15.28 -18.76
N LEU A 262 14.80 15.87 -17.64
CA LEU A 262 15.98 15.41 -16.89
C LEU A 262 15.80 13.97 -16.40
N HIS A 263 14.61 13.63 -15.88
CA HIS A 263 14.31 12.25 -15.46
C HIS A 263 14.25 11.27 -16.64
N TYR A 264 13.71 11.70 -17.78
CA TYR A 264 13.71 10.90 -19.01
C TYR A 264 15.14 10.60 -19.48
N ILE A 265 15.99 11.64 -19.57
CA ILE A 265 17.40 11.50 -19.95
C ILE A 265 18.13 10.58 -18.96
N TRP A 266 17.89 10.74 -17.67
CA TRP A 266 18.46 9.88 -16.63
C TRP A 266 18.09 8.41 -16.82
N VAL A 267 16.80 8.11 -17.06
CA VAL A 267 16.30 6.74 -17.26
C VAL A 267 16.86 6.12 -18.54
N VAL A 268 16.89 6.87 -19.65
CA VAL A 268 17.41 6.37 -20.93
C VAL A 268 18.93 6.20 -20.92
N ARG A 269 19.69 7.01 -20.17
CA ARG A 269 21.15 6.87 -20.06
C ARG A 269 21.60 5.74 -19.13
N ALA A 270 20.72 5.18 -18.30
CA ALA A 270 21.05 4.09 -17.37
C ALA A 270 21.15 2.70 -18.06
N ASP A 271 21.55 2.66 -19.33
CA ASP A 271 21.43 1.55 -20.30
C ASP A 271 22.03 0.20 -19.83
N THR A 272 23.06 0.17 -18.96
CA THR A 272 23.73 -1.08 -18.52
C THR A 272 22.98 -1.83 -17.41
N ALA A 273 22.50 -1.12 -16.39
CA ALA A 273 21.70 -1.72 -15.31
C ALA A 273 20.30 -2.17 -15.78
N PHE A 274 19.87 -1.66 -16.93
CA PHE A 274 18.63 -2.06 -17.59
C PHE A 274 18.69 -3.48 -18.16
N GLU A 275 19.80 -3.86 -18.80
CA GLU A 275 19.95 -5.20 -19.41
C GLU A 275 19.94 -6.29 -18.36
N GLU A 276 20.74 -6.14 -17.31
CA GLU A 276 20.80 -7.10 -16.19
C GLU A 276 19.44 -7.20 -15.49
N ALA A 277 18.76 -6.07 -15.24
CA ALA A 277 17.45 -6.06 -14.60
C ALA A 277 16.34 -6.65 -15.49
N ALA A 278 16.38 -6.39 -16.81
CA ALA A 278 15.39 -6.91 -17.77
C ALA A 278 15.63 -8.40 -18.07
N ALA A 279 16.88 -8.84 -18.21
CA ALA A 279 17.25 -10.23 -18.38
C ALA A 279 16.90 -11.04 -17.13
N GLU A 280 17.34 -10.62 -15.94
CA GLU A 280 17.05 -11.31 -14.67
C GLU A 280 15.54 -11.39 -14.38
N ALA A 281 14.78 -10.31 -14.61
CA ALA A 281 13.32 -10.34 -14.44
C ALA A 281 12.61 -11.23 -15.48
N SER A 282 13.20 -11.41 -16.66
CA SER A 282 12.70 -12.30 -17.70
C SER A 282 13.04 -13.76 -17.41
N PHE A 283 14.26 -14.05 -16.93
CA PHE A 283 14.68 -15.38 -16.49
C PHE A 283 13.91 -15.85 -15.26
N GLN A 284 13.67 -14.99 -14.26
CA GLN A 284 12.85 -15.35 -13.09
C GLN A 284 11.39 -15.69 -13.48
N ARG A 285 10.84 -15.04 -14.51
CA ARG A 285 9.48 -15.33 -15.03
C ARG A 285 9.43 -16.51 -15.98
N ALA A 286 10.51 -16.77 -16.72
CA ALA A 286 10.66 -17.95 -17.57
C ALA A 286 10.84 -19.20 -16.70
N GLY A 287 11.66 -19.13 -15.64
CA GLY A 287 11.81 -20.19 -14.64
C GLY A 287 10.49 -20.56 -13.96
N GLN A 288 9.70 -19.56 -13.54
CA GLN A 288 8.36 -19.78 -12.97
C GLN A 288 7.34 -20.43 -13.93
N ARG A 289 7.58 -20.41 -15.25
CA ARG A 289 6.75 -21.12 -16.25
C ARG A 289 7.38 -22.44 -16.71
N SER A 290 8.71 -22.57 -16.65
CA SER A 290 9.40 -23.83 -16.93
C SER A 290 9.16 -24.86 -15.82
N GLU A 291 8.82 -24.42 -14.60
CA GLU A 291 8.40 -25.29 -13.49
C GLU A 291 7.11 -26.07 -13.79
N SER A 292 6.31 -25.67 -14.79
CA SER A 292 5.15 -26.44 -15.28
C SER A 292 5.49 -27.44 -16.41
N GLY A 293 6.75 -27.55 -16.83
CA GLY A 293 7.16 -28.43 -17.93
C GLY A 293 8.59 -28.96 -17.77
N GLY A 294 8.75 -29.98 -16.94
CA GLY A 294 9.74 -31.05 -17.14
C GLY A 294 11.21 -30.67 -17.33
N SER A 295 11.74 -29.66 -16.65
CA SER A 295 13.19 -29.45 -16.60
C SER A 295 13.71 -29.23 -15.18
N VAL A 296 14.89 -29.81 -14.94
CA VAL A 296 15.55 -29.94 -13.63
C VAL A 296 15.63 -28.59 -12.93
N PRO A 297 15.15 -28.45 -11.68
CA PRO A 297 15.16 -27.17 -10.99
C PRO A 297 16.61 -26.73 -10.75
N ALA A 298 16.96 -25.52 -11.20
CA ALA A 298 18.16 -24.84 -10.75
C ALA A 298 18.11 -24.75 -9.23
N ARG A 299 19.07 -25.38 -8.52
CA ARG A 299 19.11 -25.42 -7.06
C ARG A 299 19.05 -23.98 -6.51
N PRO A 300 17.96 -23.56 -5.85
CA PRO A 300 17.91 -22.23 -5.26
C PRO A 300 19.00 -22.15 -4.20
N ALA A 301 19.81 -21.09 -4.21
CA ALA A 301 20.81 -20.86 -3.18
C ALA A 301 20.09 -20.87 -1.81
N HIS A 302 20.26 -21.95 -1.04
CA HIS A 302 19.58 -22.11 0.23
C HIS A 302 20.11 -21.06 1.22
N ARG A 303 19.39 -19.94 1.33
CA ARG A 303 19.55 -19.05 2.49
C ARG A 303 19.22 -19.89 3.72
N ARG A 304 20.25 -20.15 4.53
CA ARG A 304 20.09 -20.85 5.81
C ARG A 304 19.08 -20.07 6.64
N LEU A 305 17.93 -20.70 6.90
CA LEU A 305 16.95 -20.15 7.82
C LEU A 305 17.56 -20.10 9.23
N PRO A 306 17.29 -19.03 10.01
CA PRO A 306 17.56 -19.00 11.44
C PRO A 306 16.99 -20.26 12.11
N ARG A 307 17.69 -20.80 13.11
CA ARG A 307 17.27 -22.04 13.80
C ARG A 307 15.83 -21.97 14.32
N LEU A 308 15.41 -20.81 14.84
CA LEU A 308 14.06 -20.55 15.37
C LEU A 308 12.94 -20.61 14.31
N LEU A 309 13.28 -20.46 13.03
CA LEU A 309 12.31 -20.52 11.92
C LEU A 309 12.36 -21.86 11.18
N ARG A 310 13.11 -22.85 11.67
CA ARG A 310 13.12 -24.20 11.09
C ARG A 310 11.89 -24.95 11.59
N LEU A 311 11.13 -25.51 10.65
CA LEU A 311 10.06 -26.43 10.99
C LEU A 311 10.65 -27.72 11.53
N ALA A 312 10.12 -28.21 12.65
CA ALA A 312 10.49 -29.53 13.16
C ALA A 312 10.03 -30.63 12.19
N PRO A 313 10.76 -31.74 12.05
CA PRO A 313 10.37 -32.85 11.16
C PRO A 313 9.05 -33.52 11.55
N ALA A 314 8.67 -33.44 12.83
CA ALA A 314 7.42 -33.95 13.36
C ALA A 314 6.58 -32.80 13.95
N GLY A 315 5.26 -32.84 13.75
CA GLY A 315 4.32 -31.84 14.25
C GLY A 315 2.94 -31.95 13.62
N ARG A 316 2.00 -31.09 14.06
CA ARG A 316 0.65 -31.05 13.47
C ARG A 316 0.75 -30.53 12.03
N PRO A 317 0.17 -31.20 11.01
CA PRO A 317 0.32 -30.77 9.61
C PRO A 317 -0.26 -29.37 9.33
N ALA A 318 -1.31 -28.96 10.05
CA ALA A 318 -1.83 -27.59 10.03
C ALA A 318 -0.76 -26.54 10.40
N GLY A 319 0.17 -26.88 11.31
CA GLY A 319 1.30 -26.03 11.66
C GLY A 319 2.29 -25.83 10.52
N ALA A 320 2.43 -26.81 9.61
CA ALA A 320 3.26 -26.69 8.42
C ALA A 320 2.67 -25.68 7.41
N ILE A 321 1.34 -25.65 7.27
CA ILE A 321 0.64 -24.66 6.45
C ILE A 321 0.83 -23.25 7.02
N LEU A 322 0.62 -23.08 8.33
CA LEU A 322 0.86 -21.83 9.03
C LEU A 322 2.32 -21.37 8.86
N TRP A 323 3.28 -22.27 9.06
CA TRP A 323 4.70 -22.00 8.89
C TRP A 323 5.04 -21.58 7.46
N LYS A 324 4.56 -22.31 6.45
CA LYS A 324 4.73 -21.99 5.02
C LYS A 324 4.30 -20.54 4.73
N ASN A 325 3.12 -20.15 5.20
CA ASN A 325 2.56 -18.82 4.95
C ASN A 325 3.29 -17.71 5.72
N LEU A 326 3.65 -17.93 6.98
CA LEU A 326 4.46 -16.97 7.75
C LEU A 326 5.85 -16.79 7.12
N LEU A 327 6.46 -17.89 6.69
CA LEU A 327 7.78 -17.87 6.07
C LEU A 327 7.76 -17.15 4.72
N ALA A 328 6.66 -17.27 3.96
CA ALA A 328 6.48 -16.52 2.72
C ALA A 328 6.60 -15.01 2.97
N VAL A 329 6.04 -14.50 4.07
CA VAL A 329 6.15 -13.09 4.47
C VAL A 329 7.58 -12.75 4.91
N VAL A 330 8.14 -13.52 5.84
CA VAL A 330 9.48 -13.26 6.43
C VAL A 330 10.59 -13.29 5.38
N ARG A 331 10.47 -14.13 4.35
CA ARG A 331 11.46 -14.21 3.25
C ARG A 331 11.43 -13.01 2.32
N THR A 332 10.37 -12.18 2.35
CA THR A 332 10.35 -10.95 1.55
C THR A 332 11.31 -9.92 2.15
N ARG A 333 12.07 -9.21 1.30
CA ARG A 333 12.89 -8.06 1.77
C ARG A 333 12.04 -7.00 2.48
N ARG A 334 10.74 -6.92 2.16
CA ARG A 334 9.76 -6.01 2.76
C ARG A 334 9.55 -6.28 4.25
N ALA A 335 9.45 -7.54 4.67
CA ALA A 335 9.26 -7.87 6.08
C ALA A 335 10.40 -7.33 6.96
N ARG A 336 11.66 -7.53 6.55
CA ARG A 336 12.81 -6.99 7.28
C ARG A 336 12.77 -5.46 7.38
N THR A 337 12.48 -4.76 6.27
CA THR A 337 12.39 -3.29 6.28
C THR A 337 11.24 -2.80 7.14
N THR A 338 10.11 -3.50 7.15
CA THR A 338 8.97 -3.17 8.01
C THR A 338 9.35 -3.34 9.48
N VAL A 339 9.92 -4.47 9.89
CA VAL A 339 10.34 -4.68 11.30
C VAL A 339 11.33 -3.62 11.77
N VAL A 340 12.36 -3.33 10.97
CA VAL A 340 13.33 -2.27 11.30
C VAL A 340 12.64 -0.90 11.36
N GLY A 341 11.75 -0.59 10.43
CA GLY A 341 10.99 0.66 10.43
C GLY A 341 10.12 0.84 11.67
N PHE A 342 9.42 -0.21 12.09
CA PHE A 342 8.64 -0.20 13.34
C PHE A 342 9.54 -0.03 14.57
N ALA A 343 10.69 -0.73 14.63
CA ALA A 343 11.63 -0.60 15.74
C ALA A 343 12.19 0.83 15.84
N VAL A 344 12.62 1.42 14.71
CA VAL A 344 13.10 2.81 14.66
C VAL A 344 11.99 3.77 15.05
N ALA A 345 10.76 3.58 14.54
CA ALA A 345 9.62 4.42 14.90
C ALA A 345 9.26 4.32 16.40
N ALA A 346 9.32 3.13 16.99
CA ALA A 346 9.07 2.93 18.41
C ALA A 346 10.14 3.59 19.29
N VAL A 347 11.42 3.45 18.93
CA VAL A 347 12.52 4.13 19.63
C VAL A 347 12.40 5.65 19.50
N ALA A 348 12.14 6.15 18.29
CA ALA A 348 11.95 7.58 18.06
C ALA A 348 10.75 8.13 18.85
N ALA A 349 9.60 7.42 18.82
CA ALA A 349 8.42 7.80 19.58
C ALA A 349 8.69 7.85 21.09
N GLY A 350 9.36 6.82 21.64
CA GLY A 350 9.72 6.79 23.07
C GLY A 350 10.72 7.89 23.45
N LEU A 351 11.74 8.15 22.63
CA LEU A 351 12.69 9.23 22.86
C LEU A 351 12.04 10.61 22.79
N LEU A 352 11.11 10.82 21.87
CA LEU A 352 10.38 12.08 21.73
C LEU A 352 9.35 12.29 22.84
N SER A 353 8.92 11.22 23.52
CA SER A 353 7.94 11.28 24.60
C SER A 353 8.50 11.87 25.90
N PHE A 354 9.82 12.00 26.04
CA PHE A 354 10.43 12.64 27.21
C PHE A 354 10.17 14.15 27.28
N ASP A 355 9.74 14.77 26.19
CA ASP A 355 9.21 16.14 26.19
C ASP A 355 7.69 16.09 26.48
N PRO A 356 7.23 16.52 27.67
CA PRO A 356 5.82 16.40 28.06
C PRO A 356 4.85 17.17 27.15
N ASN A 357 5.36 18.17 26.42
CA ASN A 357 4.61 18.98 25.45
C ASN A 357 5.08 18.71 24.00
N GLY A 358 5.78 17.60 23.77
CA GLY A 358 6.42 17.27 22.51
C GLY A 358 5.44 16.98 21.37
N THR A 359 5.20 17.96 20.51
CA THR A 359 4.25 17.89 19.37
C THR A 359 4.51 16.72 18.41
N PHE A 360 5.77 16.31 18.21
CA PHE A 360 6.06 15.15 17.35
C PHE A 360 5.55 13.84 17.93
N SER A 361 5.65 13.69 19.25
CA SER A 361 5.17 12.50 19.93
C SER A 361 3.64 12.43 19.80
N ASP A 362 2.95 13.57 19.88
CA ASP A 362 1.50 13.64 19.70
C ASP A 362 1.05 13.29 18.29
N ILE A 363 1.67 13.91 17.28
CA ILE A 363 1.37 13.63 15.88
C ILE A 363 1.68 12.17 15.56
N ALA A 364 2.84 11.66 15.99
CA ALA A 364 3.23 10.27 15.75
C ALA A 364 2.26 9.30 16.44
N GLY A 365 1.85 9.61 17.67
CA GLY A 365 0.94 8.80 18.46
C GLY A 365 -0.44 8.69 17.83
N TRP A 366 -1.04 9.82 17.45
CA TRP A 366 -2.34 9.84 16.78
C TRP A 366 -2.29 9.22 15.39
N LEU A 367 -1.23 9.46 14.63
CA LEU A 367 -1.03 8.84 13.33
C LEU A 367 -0.94 7.31 13.46
N ALA A 368 -0.18 6.80 14.43
CA ALA A 368 -0.05 5.36 14.66
C ALA A 368 -1.38 4.74 15.14
N ALA A 369 -2.11 5.40 16.04
CA ALA A 369 -3.44 4.96 16.49
C ALA A 369 -4.46 4.93 15.34
N MET A 370 -4.49 5.98 14.51
CA MET A 370 -5.35 6.06 13.32
C MET A 370 -5.02 4.94 12.32
N TRP A 371 -3.73 4.68 12.06
CA TRP A 371 -3.32 3.58 11.19
C TRP A 371 -3.69 2.21 11.76
N ALA A 372 -3.56 1.99 13.06
CA ALA A 372 -4.00 0.76 13.71
C ALA A 372 -5.52 0.53 13.54
N ALA A 373 -6.32 1.57 13.72
CA ALA A 373 -7.76 1.54 13.50
C ALA A 373 -8.11 1.29 12.02
N MET A 374 -7.44 1.98 11.09
CA MET A 374 -7.66 1.78 9.65
C MET A 374 -7.31 0.36 9.20
N LEU A 375 -6.27 -0.24 9.79
CA LEU A 375 -5.90 -1.64 9.53
C LEU A 375 -6.97 -2.64 9.96
N LEU A 376 -7.89 -2.28 10.86
CA LEU A 376 -9.02 -3.17 11.23
C LEU A 376 -9.97 -3.38 10.05
N LEU A 377 -10.20 -2.32 9.26
CA LEU A 377 -11.11 -2.33 8.13
C LEU A 377 -10.40 -2.74 6.83
N LEU A 378 -9.21 -2.17 6.57
CA LEU A 378 -8.50 -2.36 5.30
C LEU A 378 -7.43 -3.46 5.36
N GLY A 379 -6.99 -3.85 6.55
CA GLY A 379 -5.89 -4.80 6.75
C GLY A 379 -6.11 -6.15 6.09
N PRO A 380 -7.28 -6.80 6.24
CA PRO A 380 -7.55 -8.10 5.61
C PRO A 380 -7.56 -8.08 4.08
N GLN A 381 -7.74 -6.92 3.46
CA GLN A 381 -7.61 -6.79 2.01
C GLN A 381 -6.16 -6.71 1.54
N TRP A 382 -5.27 -6.14 2.36
CA TRP A 382 -3.87 -5.89 2.01
C TRP A 382 -2.94 -7.04 2.40
N VAL A 383 -3.18 -7.67 3.54
CA VAL A 383 -2.43 -8.84 4.03
C VAL A 383 -3.04 -10.09 3.38
N ARG A 384 -2.28 -10.76 2.52
CA ARG A 384 -2.78 -11.83 1.61
C ARG A 384 -1.90 -13.09 1.60
N ASN A 385 -1.34 -13.46 2.75
CA ASN A 385 -0.57 -14.69 2.92
C ASN A 385 -1.46 -15.81 3.50
N ASP A 386 -2.59 -16.03 2.82
CA ASP A 386 -3.67 -16.96 3.15
C ASP A 386 -4.19 -17.66 1.89
N LEU A 387 -5.29 -18.40 2.08
CA LEU A 387 -5.95 -19.22 1.07
C LEU A 387 -6.18 -18.50 -0.26
N ARG A 388 -6.39 -17.17 -0.28
CA ARG A 388 -6.60 -16.41 -1.54
C ARG A 388 -5.41 -16.47 -2.50
N SER A 389 -4.20 -16.60 -1.95
CA SER A 389 -2.99 -16.74 -2.75
C SER A 389 -2.78 -18.17 -3.23
N ASP A 390 -3.31 -19.15 -2.50
CA ASP A 390 -3.08 -20.57 -2.73
C ASP A 390 -4.27 -21.29 -3.38
N LEU A 391 -5.41 -20.61 -3.56
CA LEU A 391 -6.63 -21.20 -4.11
C LEU A 391 -6.45 -21.70 -5.55
N LEU A 392 -5.50 -21.14 -6.31
CA LEU A 392 -5.13 -21.67 -7.65
C LEU A 392 -4.50 -23.07 -7.59
N LYS A 393 -4.13 -23.54 -6.40
CA LYS A 393 -3.58 -24.88 -6.12
C LYS A 393 -4.56 -25.72 -5.30
N LEU A 394 -5.87 -25.50 -5.47
CA LEU A 394 -6.92 -26.15 -4.68
C LEU A 394 -6.78 -27.68 -4.66
N ASP A 395 -6.51 -28.30 -5.81
CA ASP A 395 -6.39 -29.77 -5.90
C ASP A 395 -5.21 -30.30 -5.07
N LEU A 396 -4.10 -29.57 -5.02
CA LEU A 396 -2.97 -29.88 -4.15
C LEU A 396 -3.32 -29.68 -2.67
N LEU A 397 -4.06 -28.62 -2.33
CA LEU A 397 -4.49 -28.40 -0.94
C LEU A 397 -5.47 -29.49 -0.46
N ARG A 398 -6.33 -29.98 -1.36
CA ARG A 398 -7.29 -31.06 -1.07
C ARG A 398 -6.64 -32.44 -0.98
N SER A 399 -5.47 -32.64 -1.60
CA SER A 399 -4.73 -33.90 -1.46
C SER A 399 -4.01 -34.04 -0.11
N TYR A 400 -3.97 -32.99 0.71
CA TYR A 400 -3.41 -33.07 2.06
C TYR A 400 -4.30 -33.91 2.98
N PRO A 401 -3.71 -34.73 3.87
CA PRO A 401 -4.45 -35.59 4.81
C PRO A 401 -4.98 -34.78 6.01
N LEU A 402 -5.76 -33.73 5.73
CA LEU A 402 -6.32 -32.81 6.70
C LEU A 402 -7.79 -32.56 6.39
N ARG A 403 -8.58 -32.26 7.43
CA ARG A 403 -9.97 -31.81 7.21
C ARG A 403 -9.96 -30.40 6.63
N GLY A 404 -10.92 -30.07 5.78
CA GLY A 404 -11.02 -28.74 5.13
C GLY A 404 -11.03 -27.59 6.14
N ARG A 405 -11.68 -27.78 7.29
CA ARG A 405 -11.68 -26.79 8.39
C ARG A 405 -10.28 -26.51 8.96
N GLU A 406 -9.39 -27.50 8.98
CA GLU A 406 -8.02 -27.37 9.48
C GLU A 406 -7.14 -26.64 8.47
N VAL A 407 -7.33 -26.91 7.17
CA VAL A 407 -6.68 -26.20 6.08
C VAL A 407 -7.10 -24.73 6.09
N VAL A 408 -8.40 -24.44 6.08
CA VAL A 408 -8.93 -23.05 6.09
C VAL A 408 -8.47 -22.29 7.34
N ALA A 409 -8.48 -22.94 8.51
CA ALA A 409 -8.00 -22.32 9.74
C ALA A 409 -6.50 -21.98 9.70
N ALA A 410 -5.67 -22.93 9.27
CA ALA A 410 -4.22 -22.73 9.17
C ALA A 410 -3.84 -21.66 8.14
N GLU A 411 -4.53 -21.65 6.99
CA GLU A 411 -4.36 -20.65 5.94
C GLU A 411 -4.74 -19.24 6.46
N ALA A 412 -5.83 -19.09 7.21
CA ALA A 412 -6.25 -17.81 7.78
C ALA A 412 -5.36 -17.32 8.95
N ALA A 413 -4.83 -18.24 9.75
CA ALA A 413 -4.04 -17.93 10.94
C ALA A 413 -2.75 -17.14 10.61
N ALA A 414 -2.10 -17.43 9.48
CA ALA A 414 -0.87 -16.74 9.11
C ALA A 414 -1.10 -15.24 8.81
N SER A 415 -2.08 -14.91 7.97
CA SER A 415 -2.45 -13.50 7.70
C SER A 415 -2.92 -12.81 8.98
N THR A 416 -3.63 -13.53 9.85
CA THR A 416 -4.12 -13.01 11.14
C THR A 416 -2.98 -12.59 12.05
N LEU A 417 -1.97 -13.45 12.23
CA LEU A 417 -0.81 -13.14 13.07
C LEU A 417 -0.02 -11.95 12.52
N VAL A 418 0.17 -11.89 11.20
CA VAL A 418 0.87 -10.77 10.55
C VAL A 418 0.10 -9.46 10.74
N LEU A 419 -1.21 -9.45 10.49
CA LEU A 419 -2.03 -8.25 10.67
C LEU A 419 -2.07 -7.80 12.14
N THR A 420 -2.24 -8.75 13.07
CA THR A 420 -2.26 -8.49 14.51
C THR A 420 -0.92 -7.91 14.97
N ALA A 421 0.21 -8.46 14.52
CA ALA A 421 1.53 -7.92 14.84
C ALA A 421 1.73 -6.49 14.30
N LEU A 422 1.22 -6.19 13.10
CA LEU A 422 1.27 -4.83 12.55
C LEU A 422 0.41 -3.85 13.36
N GLN A 423 -0.80 -4.24 13.75
CA GLN A 423 -1.68 -3.40 14.58
C GLN A 423 -1.13 -3.18 15.98
N LEU A 424 -0.68 -4.24 16.67
CA LEU A 424 -0.08 -4.13 18.00
C LEU A 424 1.22 -3.33 17.96
N GLY A 425 2.02 -3.46 16.90
CA GLY A 425 3.20 -2.62 16.71
C GLY A 425 2.84 -1.13 16.57
N MET A 426 1.77 -0.80 15.86
CA MET A 426 1.28 0.58 15.72
C MET A 426 0.71 1.12 17.04
N LEU A 427 -0.05 0.30 17.77
CA LEU A 427 -0.56 0.66 19.10
C LEU A 427 0.56 0.82 20.12
N LEU A 428 1.63 0.02 20.03
CA LEU A 428 2.82 0.17 20.87
C LEU A 428 3.54 1.48 20.55
N ILE A 429 3.71 1.83 19.27
CA ILE A 429 4.28 3.13 18.87
C ILE A 429 3.41 4.27 19.43
N ALA A 430 2.09 4.16 19.34
CA ALA A 430 1.17 5.16 19.89
C ALA A 430 1.31 5.28 21.42
N TYR A 431 1.33 4.15 22.13
CA TYR A 431 1.51 4.10 23.58
C TYR A 431 2.84 4.76 24.00
N LEU A 432 3.94 4.43 23.32
CA LEU A 432 5.26 5.00 23.59
C LEU A 432 5.32 6.49 23.28
N ALA A 433 4.67 6.94 22.21
CA ALA A 433 4.65 8.36 21.86
C ALA A 433 3.93 9.18 22.94
N PHE A 434 2.82 8.66 23.47
CA PHE A 434 2.07 9.33 24.52
C PHE A 434 2.60 9.08 25.94
N LEU A 435 3.72 8.38 26.15
CA LEU A 435 4.15 7.98 27.50
C LEU A 435 4.29 9.15 28.49
N GLY A 436 4.95 10.25 28.08
CA GLY A 436 5.16 11.45 28.89
C GLY A 436 4.17 12.60 28.66
N ASN A 437 3.19 12.42 27.77
CA ASN A 437 2.26 13.50 27.39
C ASN A 437 1.27 13.82 28.55
N GLN A 438 1.31 15.07 29.01
CA GLN A 438 0.47 15.62 30.08
C GLN A 438 -0.89 16.16 29.60
N GLY A 439 -1.02 16.54 28.32
CA GLY A 439 -2.27 17.06 27.72
C GLY A 439 -3.23 15.99 27.22
N MET A 440 -2.85 14.71 27.25
CA MET A 440 -3.67 13.61 26.74
C MET A 440 -4.72 13.16 27.77
N GLU A 441 -6.00 13.21 27.38
CA GLU A 441 -7.18 12.97 28.24
C GLU A 441 -7.18 11.59 28.92
N LEU A 442 -6.78 10.53 28.20
CA LEU A 442 -6.65 9.21 28.82
C LEU A 442 -5.44 9.20 29.75
N SER A 443 -5.62 8.82 31.02
CA SER A 443 -4.52 8.57 31.96
C SER A 443 -3.59 7.46 31.46
N LEU A 444 -2.35 7.38 31.99
CA LEU A 444 -1.42 6.30 31.66
C LEU A 444 -2.02 4.91 31.94
N GLU A 445 -2.80 4.81 33.02
CA GLU A 445 -3.57 3.61 33.35
C GLU A 445 -4.59 3.29 32.24
N GLY A 446 -5.38 4.26 31.80
CA GLY A 446 -6.33 4.09 30.71
C GLY A 446 -5.67 3.66 29.40
N ARG A 447 -4.52 4.26 29.06
CA ARG A 447 -3.72 3.89 27.87
C ARG A 447 -3.24 2.43 27.95
N THR A 448 -2.79 2.01 29.13
CA THR A 448 -2.34 0.63 29.40
C THR A 448 -3.50 -0.36 29.27
N ILE A 449 -4.65 -0.04 29.86
CA ILE A 449 -5.86 -0.85 29.77
C ILE A 449 -6.28 -1.04 28.31
N VAL A 450 -6.28 0.02 27.50
CA VAL A 450 -6.62 -0.05 26.07
C VAL A 450 -5.63 -0.94 25.31
N LEU A 451 -4.33 -0.81 25.56
CA LEU A 451 -3.30 -1.63 24.90
C LEU A 451 -3.45 -3.12 25.26
N VAL A 452 -3.69 -3.44 26.54
CA VAL A 452 -3.92 -4.81 27.02
C VAL A 452 -5.20 -5.38 26.43
N ALA A 453 -6.31 -4.63 26.47
CA ALA A 453 -7.58 -5.05 25.89
C ALA A 453 -7.45 -5.32 24.38
N ALA A 454 -6.74 -4.45 23.65
CA ALA A 454 -6.44 -4.65 22.23
C ALA A 454 -5.59 -5.90 21.99
N GLY A 455 -4.58 -6.15 22.82
CA GLY A 455 -3.78 -7.38 22.78
C GLY A 455 -4.59 -8.66 22.89
N ILE A 456 -5.69 -8.63 23.67
CA ILE A 456 -6.59 -9.76 23.87
C ILE A 456 -7.57 -9.92 22.71
N CYS A 457 -8.25 -8.84 22.29
CA CYS A 457 -9.38 -8.96 21.35
C CYS A 457 -8.98 -8.91 19.87
N LEU A 458 -7.92 -8.17 19.50
CA LEU A 458 -7.52 -8.00 18.09
C LEU A 458 -7.21 -9.32 17.37
N PRO A 459 -6.51 -10.31 17.96
CA PRO A 459 -6.29 -11.59 17.29
C PRO A 459 -7.60 -12.25 16.84
N GLY A 460 -8.63 -12.24 17.68
CA GLY A 460 -9.94 -12.81 17.37
C GLY A 460 -10.67 -12.04 16.28
N VAL A 461 -10.71 -10.72 16.38
CA VAL A 461 -11.37 -9.85 15.39
C VAL A 461 -10.68 -9.96 14.02
N ASN A 462 -9.34 -9.95 14.00
CA ASN A 462 -8.57 -10.13 12.77
C ASN A 462 -8.77 -11.52 12.17
N TYR A 463 -8.85 -12.55 13.01
CA TYR A 463 -9.11 -13.92 12.54
C TYR A 463 -10.46 -14.01 11.84
N MET A 464 -11.51 -13.45 12.45
CA MET A 464 -12.83 -13.34 11.81
C MET A 464 -12.74 -12.57 10.49
N GLY A 465 -12.01 -11.45 10.47
CA GLY A 465 -11.82 -10.67 9.25
C GLY A 465 -11.14 -11.46 8.13
N MET A 466 -10.12 -12.26 8.45
CA MET A 466 -9.46 -13.15 7.48
C MET A 466 -10.36 -14.28 7.02
N LEU A 467 -11.19 -14.85 7.90
CA LEU A 467 -12.18 -15.86 7.52
C LEU A 467 -13.24 -15.32 6.56
N ILE A 468 -13.71 -14.09 6.76
CA ILE A 468 -14.65 -13.44 5.83
C ILE A 468 -14.00 -13.28 4.45
N GLN A 469 -12.75 -12.82 4.38
CA GLN A 469 -12.03 -12.64 3.12
C GLN A 469 -11.72 -13.98 2.41
N ASN A 470 -11.34 -15.01 3.17
CA ASN A 470 -11.11 -16.36 2.62
C ASN A 470 -12.42 -17.01 2.19
N GLY A 471 -13.50 -16.82 2.95
CA GLY A 471 -14.84 -17.29 2.61
C GLY A 471 -15.35 -16.64 1.33
N ALA A 472 -15.18 -15.33 1.19
CA ALA A 472 -15.52 -14.63 -0.06
C ALA A 472 -14.77 -15.21 -1.27
N ALA A 473 -13.50 -15.61 -1.09
CA ALA A 473 -12.72 -16.23 -2.16
C ALA A 473 -13.18 -17.65 -2.52
N LEU A 474 -13.68 -18.43 -1.55
CA LEU A 474 -14.23 -19.76 -1.78
C LEU A 474 -15.62 -19.72 -2.41
N LEU A 475 -16.51 -18.86 -1.91
CA LEU A 475 -17.89 -18.76 -2.33
C LEU A 475 -18.04 -17.98 -3.64
N PHE A 476 -17.19 -16.97 -3.82
CA PHE A 476 -17.24 -16.05 -4.95
C PHE A 476 -15.83 -15.87 -5.58
N PRO A 477 -15.14 -16.95 -6.00
CA PRO A 477 -13.80 -16.89 -6.59
C PRO A 477 -13.74 -16.00 -7.83
N ALA A 478 -14.88 -15.87 -8.52
CA ALA A 478 -15.08 -14.98 -9.65
C ALA A 478 -14.96 -13.47 -9.33
N TRP A 479 -15.12 -13.08 -8.06
CA TRP A 479 -15.18 -11.71 -7.57
C TRP A 479 -13.98 -11.31 -6.71
N VAL A 480 -13.21 -12.30 -6.25
CA VAL A 480 -11.97 -12.10 -5.50
C VAL A 480 -10.79 -12.41 -6.40
N HIS A 481 -9.77 -11.56 -6.38
CA HIS A 481 -8.57 -11.86 -7.15
C HIS A 481 -7.83 -13.04 -6.50
N LEU A 482 -7.51 -14.08 -7.27
CA LEU A 482 -6.76 -15.23 -6.77
C LEU A 482 -5.28 -15.14 -7.19
N GLY A 483 -4.39 -15.62 -6.33
CA GLY A 483 -2.94 -15.64 -6.59
C GLY A 483 -2.19 -14.31 -6.41
N ALA A 484 -0.91 -14.31 -6.79
CA ALA A 484 0.05 -13.22 -6.54
C ALA A 484 -0.02 -12.01 -7.52
N GLY A 485 -1.02 -12.01 -8.42
CA GLY A 485 -1.31 -10.89 -9.31
C GLY A 485 -1.95 -9.71 -8.57
N ARG A 486 -1.66 -8.48 -9.01
CA ARG A 486 -2.45 -7.31 -8.59
C ARG A 486 -3.33 -6.88 -9.77
N PRO A 487 -4.67 -6.93 -9.65
CA PRO A 487 -5.54 -6.41 -10.69
C PRO A 487 -5.44 -4.88 -10.71
N GLY A 488 -5.60 -4.29 -11.89
CA GLY A 488 -5.68 -2.85 -12.09
C GLY A 488 -6.80 -2.53 -13.08
N GLY A 489 -7.40 -1.35 -12.93
CA GLY A 489 -8.52 -0.88 -13.76
C GLY A 489 -9.77 -0.51 -12.94
N VAL A 490 -10.74 0.12 -13.59
CA VAL A 490 -12.00 0.59 -12.94
C VAL A 490 -12.80 -0.58 -12.36
N GLU A 491 -12.88 -1.71 -13.07
CA GLU A 491 -13.56 -2.93 -12.59
C GLU A 491 -12.97 -3.41 -11.25
N ALA A 492 -11.64 -3.42 -11.13
CA ALA A 492 -10.96 -3.83 -9.90
C ALA A 492 -11.18 -2.83 -8.76
N LEU A 493 -11.28 -1.53 -9.07
CA LEU A 493 -11.65 -0.51 -8.09
C LEU A 493 -13.07 -0.74 -7.57
N GLY A 494 -14.05 -0.95 -8.46
CA GLY A 494 -15.44 -1.24 -8.11
C GLY A 494 -15.58 -2.54 -7.29
N GLN A 495 -14.86 -3.59 -7.69
CA GLN A 495 -14.76 -4.83 -6.91
C GLN A 495 -14.19 -4.59 -5.51
N ASN A 496 -13.08 -3.85 -5.39
CA ASN A 496 -12.49 -3.53 -4.09
C ASN A 496 -13.47 -2.75 -3.19
N MET A 497 -14.18 -1.76 -3.75
CA MET A 497 -15.19 -0.99 -3.00
C MET A 497 -16.33 -1.87 -2.50
N LEU A 498 -16.92 -2.70 -3.38
CA LEU A 498 -17.96 -3.65 -2.99
C LEU A 498 -17.45 -4.61 -1.90
N MET A 499 -16.22 -5.11 -2.06
CA MET A 499 -15.60 -6.00 -1.08
C MET A 499 -15.32 -5.32 0.26
N ILE A 500 -15.01 -4.01 0.30
CA ILE A 500 -14.86 -3.26 1.57
C ILE A 500 -16.21 -3.17 2.27
N VAL A 501 -17.27 -2.77 1.54
CA VAL A 501 -18.61 -2.60 2.11
C VAL A 501 -19.16 -3.94 2.60
N ALA A 502 -19.09 -4.99 1.77
CA ALA A 502 -19.51 -6.33 2.14
C ALA A 502 -18.73 -6.88 3.34
N TYR A 503 -17.40 -6.66 3.36
CA TYR A 503 -16.55 -7.03 4.49
C TYR A 503 -16.94 -6.30 5.77
N ALA A 504 -17.08 -4.97 5.73
CA ALA A 504 -17.41 -4.16 6.90
C ALA A 504 -18.79 -4.53 7.47
N ALA A 505 -19.79 -4.72 6.61
CA ALA A 505 -21.12 -5.17 7.02
C ALA A 505 -21.10 -6.57 7.64
N THR A 506 -20.41 -7.52 7.01
CA THR A 506 -20.31 -8.90 7.51
C THR A 506 -19.53 -8.98 8.82
N LEU A 507 -18.44 -8.22 8.95
CA LEU A 507 -17.68 -8.13 10.19
C LEU A 507 -18.52 -7.47 11.29
N GLY A 508 -19.21 -6.37 11.00
CA GLY A 508 -20.10 -5.71 11.95
C GLY A 508 -21.18 -6.65 12.47
N LEU A 509 -21.82 -7.42 11.57
CA LEU A 509 -22.81 -8.43 11.96
C LEU A 509 -22.19 -9.55 12.81
N ALA A 510 -21.01 -10.06 12.42
CA ALA A 510 -20.31 -11.10 13.17
C ALA A 510 -19.86 -10.64 14.57
N LEU A 511 -19.57 -9.34 14.73
CA LEU A 511 -19.16 -8.73 16.00
C LEU A 511 -20.34 -8.21 16.83
N ALA A 512 -21.55 -8.10 16.27
CA ALA A 512 -22.68 -7.47 16.95
C ALA A 512 -23.02 -8.16 18.28
N MET A 513 -23.28 -9.47 18.26
CA MET A 513 -23.61 -10.22 19.48
C MET A 513 -22.42 -10.31 20.45
N PRO A 514 -21.20 -10.69 20.03
CA PRO A 514 -20.02 -10.64 20.91
C PRO A 514 -19.76 -9.24 21.52
N GLY A 515 -20.00 -8.19 20.75
CA GLY A 515 -19.85 -6.80 21.19
C GLY A 515 -20.87 -6.40 22.25
N VAL A 516 -22.14 -6.79 22.10
CA VAL A 516 -23.18 -6.57 23.12
C VAL A 516 -22.83 -7.31 24.41
N LEU A 517 -22.39 -8.57 24.33
CA LEU A 517 -21.97 -9.34 25.51
C LEU A 517 -20.75 -8.71 26.21
N ALA A 518 -19.78 -8.24 25.44
CA ALA A 518 -18.61 -7.54 25.96
C ALA A 518 -18.98 -6.22 26.63
N ALA A 519 -19.88 -5.43 26.03
CA ALA A 519 -20.40 -4.20 26.62
C ALA A 519 -21.17 -4.48 27.92
N GLY A 520 -22.00 -5.51 27.94
CA GLY A 520 -22.68 -5.97 29.17
C GLY A 520 -21.70 -6.39 30.26
N THR A 521 -20.65 -7.13 29.90
CA THR A 521 -19.57 -7.53 30.84
C THR A 521 -18.85 -6.29 31.39
N PHE A 522 -18.57 -5.30 30.54
CA PHE A 522 -17.94 -4.05 30.96
C PHE A 522 -18.81 -3.32 31.98
N VAL A 523 -20.09 -3.10 31.68
CA VAL A 523 -21.03 -2.40 32.58
C VAL A 523 -21.18 -3.15 33.91
N ALA A 524 -21.34 -4.47 33.87
CA ALA A 524 -21.51 -5.30 35.06
C ALA A 524 -20.27 -5.32 35.98
N SER A 525 -19.08 -5.30 35.40
CA SER A 525 -17.81 -5.35 36.15
C SER A 525 -17.22 -3.98 36.49
N ARG A 526 -17.74 -2.89 35.90
CA ARG A 526 -17.25 -1.52 36.10
C ARG A 526 -17.30 -1.07 37.56
N GLY A 527 -18.32 -1.47 38.31
CA GLY A 527 -18.45 -1.09 39.72
C GLY A 527 -17.33 -1.64 40.61
N ALA A 528 -16.81 -2.83 40.29
CA ALA A 528 -15.76 -3.49 41.07
C ALA A 528 -14.35 -3.22 40.54
N LEU A 529 -14.19 -3.12 39.21
CA LEU A 529 -12.87 -3.06 38.55
C LEU A 529 -12.54 -1.69 37.96
N GLY A 530 -13.45 -0.71 38.02
CA GLY A 530 -13.25 0.60 37.40
C GLY A 530 -12.95 0.48 35.91
N GLY A 531 -11.86 1.11 35.45
CA GLY A 531 -11.41 1.03 34.06
C GLY A 531 -10.94 -0.38 33.64
N TRP A 532 -10.44 -1.19 34.58
CA TRP A 532 -9.96 -2.54 34.31
C TRP A 532 -11.06 -3.52 33.90
N ALA A 533 -12.34 -3.14 34.05
CA ALA A 533 -13.48 -3.84 33.48
C ALA A 533 -13.37 -4.07 31.95
N ALA A 534 -12.53 -3.29 31.26
CA ALA A 534 -12.24 -3.51 29.84
C ALA A 534 -11.52 -4.83 29.54
N VAL A 535 -10.73 -5.37 30.49
CA VAL A 535 -10.03 -6.65 30.33
C VAL A 535 -11.00 -7.84 30.28
N PRO A 536 -11.89 -8.08 31.26
CA PRO A 536 -12.88 -9.15 31.15
C PRO A 536 -13.83 -8.92 29.98
N ALA A 537 -14.19 -7.66 29.66
CA ALA A 537 -14.98 -7.36 28.45
C ALA A 537 -14.25 -7.78 27.16
N ALA A 538 -12.94 -7.53 27.04
CA ALA A 538 -12.12 -7.96 25.91
C ALA A 538 -12.02 -9.49 25.82
N VAL A 539 -11.95 -10.19 26.95
CA VAL A 539 -12.01 -11.66 27.01
C VAL A 539 -13.38 -12.17 26.54
N THR A 540 -14.48 -11.59 27.02
CA THR A 540 -15.84 -11.94 26.55
C THR A 540 -15.98 -11.72 25.05
N LEU A 541 -15.47 -10.60 24.53
CA LEU A 541 -15.44 -10.33 23.10
C LEU A 541 -14.66 -11.40 22.34
N LEU A 542 -13.44 -11.73 22.78
CA LEU A 542 -12.62 -12.76 22.17
C LEU A 542 -13.33 -14.11 22.15
N VAL A 543 -13.90 -14.55 23.27
CA VAL A 543 -14.62 -15.82 23.39
C VAL A 543 -15.83 -15.84 22.45
N GLY A 544 -16.62 -14.77 22.42
CA GLY A 544 -17.76 -14.65 21.52
C GLY A 544 -17.35 -14.73 20.05
N VAL A 545 -16.31 -13.99 19.66
CA VAL A 545 -15.79 -13.98 18.29
C VAL A 545 -15.21 -15.35 17.89
N VAL A 546 -14.48 -16.02 18.79
CA VAL A 546 -13.99 -17.39 18.57
C VAL A 546 -15.13 -18.38 18.38
N GLY A 547 -16.22 -18.23 19.14
CA GLY A 547 -17.44 -19.01 18.97
C GLY A 547 -18.04 -18.86 17.57
N VAL A 548 -18.24 -17.62 17.11
CA VAL A 548 -18.72 -17.34 15.75
C VAL A 548 -17.74 -17.86 14.70
N ALA A 549 -16.44 -17.69 14.91
CA ALA A 549 -15.40 -18.15 13.99
C ALA A 549 -15.38 -19.68 13.87
N ALA A 550 -15.64 -20.41 14.96
CA ALA A 550 -15.71 -21.86 14.95
C ALA A 550 -16.88 -22.37 14.09
N VAL A 551 -18.04 -21.70 14.14
CA VAL A 551 -19.19 -22.01 13.27
C VAL A 551 -18.85 -21.72 11.81
N ALA A 552 -18.28 -20.55 11.52
CA ALA A 552 -17.85 -20.16 10.18
C ALA A 552 -16.83 -21.16 9.61
N LEU A 553 -15.85 -21.60 10.40
CA LEU A 553 -14.84 -22.59 10.00
C LEU A 553 -15.43 -23.95 9.66
N ARG A 554 -16.41 -24.44 10.43
CA ARG A 554 -17.07 -25.72 10.12
C ARG A 554 -17.83 -25.65 8.80
N TRP A 555 -18.47 -24.52 8.52
CA TRP A 555 -19.16 -24.29 7.27
C TRP A 555 -18.18 -24.13 6.09
N LEU A 556 -17.20 -23.23 6.20
CA LEU A 556 -16.19 -23.00 5.17
C LEU A 556 -15.34 -24.25 4.89
N GLY A 557 -15.07 -25.08 5.90
CA GLY A 557 -14.37 -26.34 5.71
C GLY A 557 -15.13 -27.32 4.82
N ARG A 558 -16.47 -27.43 4.99
CA ARG A 558 -17.31 -28.25 4.11
C ARG A 558 -17.37 -27.68 2.69
N VAL A 559 -17.49 -26.35 2.56
CA VAL A 559 -17.46 -25.68 1.26
C VAL A 559 -16.14 -25.97 0.55
N PHE A 560 -15.01 -25.82 1.24
CA PHE A 560 -13.68 -26.12 0.70
C PHE A 560 -13.57 -27.58 0.21
N GLU A 561 -14.06 -28.55 0.97
CA GLU A 561 -14.01 -29.98 0.60
C GLU A 561 -14.89 -30.29 -0.63
N GLN A 562 -15.99 -29.58 -0.80
CA GLN A 562 -16.95 -29.75 -1.91
C GLN A 562 -16.59 -28.94 -3.16
N THR A 563 -15.73 -27.92 -3.03
CA THR A 563 -15.37 -27.05 -4.15
C THR A 563 -14.49 -27.80 -5.14
N ASP A 564 -14.99 -27.92 -6.37
CA ASP A 564 -14.20 -28.37 -7.52
C ASP A 564 -13.61 -27.15 -8.25
N ALA A 565 -12.32 -27.21 -8.60
CA ALA A 565 -11.61 -26.12 -9.25
C ALA A 565 -12.20 -25.78 -10.62
N ALA A 566 -12.57 -26.81 -11.40
CA ALA A 566 -13.16 -26.64 -12.72
C ALA A 566 -14.58 -26.04 -12.63
N GLY A 567 -15.44 -26.61 -11.77
CA GLY A 567 -16.79 -26.10 -11.53
C GLY A 567 -16.83 -24.68 -10.94
N ALA A 568 -15.85 -24.31 -10.11
CA ALA A 568 -15.74 -22.98 -9.50
C ALA A 568 -15.08 -21.93 -10.42
N GLY A 569 -14.61 -22.32 -11.61
CA GLY A 569 -13.90 -21.43 -12.54
C GLY A 569 -12.55 -20.95 -12.03
N ILE A 570 -11.91 -21.73 -11.14
CA ILE A 570 -10.58 -21.50 -10.60
C ILE A 570 -9.59 -22.18 -11.55
N VAL A 571 -9.23 -21.49 -12.63
CA VAL A 571 -8.28 -21.99 -13.63
C VAL A 571 -6.88 -21.45 -13.31
N ALA A 572 -5.91 -22.35 -13.17
CA ALA A 572 -4.50 -22.06 -12.89
C ALA A 572 -3.80 -21.28 -14.02
#